data_AF-A0AAP5I9X0-F1
#
_entry.id   AF-A0AAP5I9X0-F1
#
_cell.length_a   1.000
_cell.length_b   1.000
_cell.length_c   1.000
_cell.angle_alpha   90.00
_cell.angle_beta   90.00
_cell.angle_gamma   90.00
#
_symmetry.space_group_name_H-M   'P 1'
#
loop_
_entity.id
_entity.type
_entity.pdbx_description
1 polymer ?
#
loop_
_entity_poly.entity_id
_entity_poly.type
_entity_poly.pdbx_seq_one_letter_code
_entity_poly.pdbx_strand_id
1 'polypeptide(L)'
;MEREAVTIRFPSPLLKQAKQLKDGGESFNELVVEAVEREVKRRQAVATHQSILKRRAEIKARTGVHPNANDLIRSLREGDMRIE
;
A
#
# COMPACT_ATOMS: atom_id res chain seq x y z
N MET A 1 9.67 25.86 1.20
CA MET A 1 8.45 25.04 1.33
C MET A 1 7.36 25.95 1.89
N GLU A 2 6.27 26.12 1.17
CA GLU A 2 5.09 26.80 1.71
C GLU A 2 4.56 25.98 2.89
N ARG A 3 4.31 26.65 4.02
CA ARG A 3 3.79 26.03 5.24
C ARG A 3 2.38 26.53 5.43
N GLU A 4 1.41 25.65 5.29
CA GLU A 4 0.02 25.93 5.64
C GLU A 4 -0.22 25.53 7.10
N ALA A 5 -0.90 26.39 7.85
CA ALA A 5 -1.26 26.13 9.24
C ALA A 5 -2.76 25.79 9.33
N VAL A 6 -3.08 24.67 9.96
CA VAL A 6 -4.45 24.21 10.18
C VAL A 6 -4.68 24.08 11.68
N THR A 7 -5.79 24.63 12.18
CA THR A 7 -6.20 24.47 13.58
C THR A 7 -7.22 23.35 13.70
N ILE A 8 -6.90 22.32 14.48
CA ILE A 8 -7.76 21.14 14.68
C ILE A 8 -8.25 21.11 16.12
N ARG A 9 -9.57 20.95 16.32
CA ARG A 9 -10.14 20.75 17.64
C ARG A 9 -10.16 19.27 17.98
N PHE A 10 -9.47 18.91 19.05
CA PHE A 10 -9.48 17.55 19.59
C PHE A 10 -10.44 17.44 20.78
N PRO A 11 -11.16 16.32 20.91
CA PRO A 11 -11.86 15.98 22.14
C PRO A 11 -10.88 15.98 23.32
N SER A 12 -11.29 16.59 24.44
CA SER A 12 -10.46 16.67 25.66
C SER A 12 -9.93 15.30 26.15
N PRO A 13 -10.71 14.19 26.10
CA PRO A 13 -10.20 12.88 26.50
C PRO A 13 -9.03 12.40 25.66
N LEU A 14 -9.08 12.61 24.33
CA LEU A 14 -8.01 12.23 23.41
C LEU A 14 -6.74 13.03 23.64
N LEU A 15 -6.86 14.33 23.93
CA LEU A 15 -5.70 15.16 24.29
C LEU A 15 -5.00 14.66 25.56
N LYS A 16 -5.76 14.20 26.55
CA LYS A 16 -5.18 13.64 27.78
C LYS A 16 -4.41 12.36 27.51
N GLN A 17 -4.99 11.46 26.73
CA GLN A 17 -4.36 10.19 26.35
C GLN A 17 -3.08 10.42 25.53
N ALA A 18 -3.14 11.30 24.54
CA ALA A 18 -1.98 11.59 23.70
C ALA A 18 -0.86 12.30 24.46
N LYS A 19 -1.19 13.12 25.47
CA LYS A 19 -0.19 13.69 26.39
C LYS A 19 0.45 12.65 27.31
N GLN A 20 -0.28 11.59 27.67
CA GLN A 20 0.27 10.49 28.49
C GLN A 20 1.19 9.57 27.68
N LEU A 21 0.93 9.42 26.38
CA LEU A 21 1.78 8.65 25.46
C LEU A 21 3.09 9.35 25.07
N LYS A 22 3.22 10.64 25.39
CA LYS A 22 4.39 11.43 25.04
C LYS A 22 5.54 11.08 25.98
N ASP A 23 6.52 10.34 25.50
CA ASP A 23 7.84 10.28 26.15
C ASP A 23 8.45 11.68 26.15
N GLY A 24 8.99 12.10 27.30
CA GLY A 24 9.10 13.50 27.75
C GLY A 24 9.84 14.53 26.88
N GLY A 25 10.31 14.19 25.68
CA GLY A 25 11.04 15.08 24.76
C GLY A 25 10.25 15.68 23.60
N GLU A 26 9.21 15.01 23.06
CA GLU A 26 8.66 15.37 21.73
C GLU A 26 7.51 16.37 21.80
N SER A 27 7.43 17.39 20.93
CA SER A 27 6.28 18.30 20.92
C SER A 27 4.98 17.55 20.58
N PHE A 28 3.85 17.93 21.18
CA PHE A 28 2.55 17.35 20.81
C PHE A 28 2.24 17.60 19.32
N ASN A 29 2.73 18.71 18.77
CA ASN A 29 2.59 18.99 17.34
C ASN A 29 3.38 18.00 16.48
N GLU A 30 4.57 17.57 16.91
CA GLU A 30 5.38 16.58 16.18
C GLU A 30 4.66 15.23 16.14
N LEU A 31 4.08 14.81 17.27
CA LEU A 31 3.25 13.61 17.33
C LEU A 31 2.06 13.68 16.36
N VAL A 32 1.38 14.83 16.28
CA VAL A 32 0.26 15.02 15.34
C VAL A 32 0.73 14.98 13.90
N VAL A 33 1.84 15.65 13.58
CA VAL A 33 2.42 15.63 12.22
C VAL A 33 2.77 14.19 11.82
N GLU A 34 3.46 13.46 12.70
CA GLU A 34 3.83 12.07 12.43
C GLU A 34 2.59 11.17 12.24
N ALA A 35 1.57 11.33 13.10
CA ALA A 35 0.33 10.57 12.97
C ALA A 35 -0.38 10.84 11.64
N VAL A 36 -0.42 12.10 11.19
CA VAL A 36 -1.00 12.48 9.91
C VAL A 36 -0.20 11.89 8.75
N GLU A 37 1.13 11.99 8.77
CA GLU A 37 1.99 11.40 7.73
C GLU A 37 1.80 9.88 7.61
N ARG A 38 1.75 9.18 8.75
CA ARG A 38 1.51 7.73 8.80
C ARG A 38 0.15 7.38 8.21
N GLU A 39 -0.89 8.14 8.54
CA GLU A 39 -2.24 7.89 8.03
C GLU A 39 -2.34 8.17 6.52
N VAL A 40 -1.72 9.25 6.03
CA VAL A 40 -1.66 9.54 4.58
C VAL A 40 -0.97 8.40 3.83
N LYS A 41 0.21 7.97 4.29
CA LYS A 41 0.95 6.84 3.69
C LYS A 41 0.12 5.56 3.72
N ARG A 42 -0.54 5.27 4.85
CA ARG A 42 -1.42 4.10 4.98
C ARG A 42 -2.55 4.12 3.96
N ARG A 43 -3.27 5.25 3.83
CA ARG A 43 -4.38 5.36 2.85
C ARG A 43 -3.89 5.20 1.41
N GLN A 44 -2.75 5.79 1.07
CA GLN A 44 -2.13 5.63 -0.25
C GLN A 44 -1.76 4.17 -0.52
N ALA A 45 -1.18 3.48 0.47
CA ALA A 45 -0.83 2.07 0.35
C ALA A 45 -2.07 1.19 0.14
N VAL A 46 -3.14 1.43 0.88
CA VAL A 46 -4.42 0.71 0.73
C VAL A 46 -5.02 0.95 -0.66
N ALA A 47 -5.08 2.21 -1.12
CA ALA A 47 -5.58 2.55 -2.44
C ALA A 47 -4.75 1.89 -3.57
N THR A 48 -3.42 1.88 -3.41
CA THR A 48 -2.50 1.20 -4.34
C THR A 48 -2.72 -0.31 -4.35
N HIS A 49 -2.89 -0.93 -3.18
CA HIS A 49 -3.17 -2.36 -3.11
C HIS A 49 -4.49 -2.71 -3.81
N GLN A 50 -5.54 -1.92 -3.58
CA GLN A 50 -6.83 -2.10 -4.24
C GLN A 50 -6.74 -1.93 -5.76
N SER A 51 -5.97 -0.96 -6.26
CA SER A 51 -5.79 -0.77 -7.70
C SER A 51 -5.05 -1.95 -8.35
N ILE A 52 -4.05 -2.51 -7.66
CA ILE A 52 -3.35 -3.73 -8.11
C ILE A 52 -4.32 -4.91 -8.19
N LEU A 53 -5.14 -5.13 -7.17
CA LEU A 53 -6.11 -6.22 -7.15
C LEU A 53 -7.13 -6.08 -8.29
N LYS A 54 -7.66 -4.87 -8.51
CA LYS A 54 -8.58 -4.59 -9.61
C LYS A 54 -7.94 -4.89 -10.96
N ARG A 55 -6.71 -4.41 -11.19
CA ARG A 55 -5.99 -4.62 -12.45
C ARG A 55 -5.66 -6.10 -12.68
N ARG A 56 -5.30 -6.84 -11.63
CA ARG A 56 -5.10 -8.30 -11.70
C ARG A 56 -6.39 -9.03 -12.08
N ALA A 57 -7.52 -8.62 -11.50
CA ALA A 57 -8.83 -9.19 -11.84
C ALA A 57 -9.21 -8.92 -13.30
N GLU A 58 -9.00 -7.70 -13.79
CA GLU A 58 -9.23 -7.33 -15.20
C GLU A 58 -8.35 -8.13 -16.16
N ILE A 59 -7.05 -8.25 -15.87
CA ILE A 59 -6.13 -9.05 -16.67
C ILE A 59 -6.57 -10.52 -16.66
N LYS A 60 -6.85 -11.10 -15.48
CA LYS A 60 -7.31 -12.48 -15.36
C LYS A 60 -8.62 -12.74 -16.11
N ALA A 61 -9.56 -11.79 -16.09
CA ALA A 61 -10.81 -11.90 -16.85
C ALA A 61 -10.56 -11.87 -18.36
N ARG A 62 -9.57 -11.08 -18.83
CA ARG A 62 -9.23 -10.96 -20.24
C ARG A 62 -8.40 -12.12 -20.79
N THR A 63 -7.36 -12.55 -20.07
CA THR A 63 -6.38 -13.54 -20.54
C THR A 63 -6.61 -14.94 -19.97
N GLY A 64 -7.53 -15.09 -19.01
CA GLY A 64 -7.69 -16.32 -18.26
C GLY A 64 -6.48 -16.60 -17.35
N VAL A 65 -6.36 -17.85 -16.91
CA VAL A 65 -5.17 -18.34 -16.21
C VAL A 65 -4.15 -18.74 -17.28
N HIS A 66 -2.97 -18.13 -17.25
CA HIS A 66 -1.89 -18.54 -18.15
C HIS A 66 -1.57 -20.02 -17.92
N PRO A 67 -1.46 -20.82 -18.99
CA PRO A 67 -1.12 -22.23 -18.88
C PRO A 67 0.24 -22.41 -18.21
N ASN A 68 0.43 -23.56 -17.57
CA ASN A 68 1.66 -23.87 -16.86
C ASN A 68 2.84 -23.85 -17.84
N ALA A 69 3.78 -22.93 -17.61
CA ALA A 69 4.98 -22.79 -18.45
C ALA A 69 5.86 -24.05 -18.42
N ASN A 70 5.72 -24.92 -17.41
CA ASN A 70 6.47 -26.16 -17.34
C ASN A 70 6.12 -27.13 -18.47
N ASP A 71 4.87 -27.14 -18.95
CA ASP A 71 4.46 -28.01 -20.05
C ASP A 71 5.09 -27.52 -21.37
N LEU A 72 5.16 -26.20 -21.57
CA LEU A 72 5.87 -25.57 -22.69
C LEU A 72 7.40 -25.79 -22.62
N ILE A 73 7.99 -25.68 -21.44
CA ILE A 73 9.43 -25.91 -21.26
C ILE A 73 9.76 -27.39 -21.51
N ARG A 74 8.86 -28.30 -21.12
CA ARG A 74 9.01 -29.74 -21.37
C ARG A 74 8.97 -30.03 -22.87
N SER A 75 7.99 -29.52 -23.62
CA SER A 75 7.92 -29.73 -25.07
C SER A 75 9.12 -29.14 -25.82
N LEU A 76 9.65 -27.99 -25.37
CA LEU A 76 10.88 -27.39 -25.92
C LEU A 76 12.13 -28.24 -25.65
N ARG A 77 12.22 -28.92 -24.49
CA ARG A 77 13.36 -29.81 -24.16
C ARG A 77 13.25 -31.17 -24.85
N GLU A 78 12.05 -31.70 -24.98
CA GLU A 78 11.77 -33.00 -25.61
C GLU A 78 11.90 -32.93 -27.15
N GLY A 79 12.02 -31.73 -27.73
CA GLY A 79 12.40 -31.53 -29.13
C GLY A 79 11.22 -31.43 -30.10
N ASP A 80 9.99 -31.33 -29.60
CA ASP A 80 8.76 -31.23 -30.41
C ASP A 80 8.67 -29.94 -31.26
N MET A 81 9.57 -28.97 -31.04
CA MET A 81 9.70 -27.73 -31.82
C MET A 81 10.84 -27.76 -32.84
N ARG A 82 11.38 -28.94 -33.20
CA ARG A 82 12.14 -29.12 -34.44
C ARG A 82 11.16 -29.14 -35.61
N ILE A 83 10.61 -27.97 -35.93
CA ILE A 83 9.93 -27.74 -37.20
C ILE A 83 11.03 -27.75 -38.27
N GLU A 84 10.85 -28.58 -39.30
CA GLU A 84 11.64 -28.62 -40.54
C GLU A 84 11.73 -27.26 -41.23
#